data_AF-A0A969L8D7-F1
#
_entry.id   AF-A0A969L8D7-F1
#
_cell.length_a   1.000
_cell.length_b   1.000
_cell.length_c   1.000
_cell.angle_alpha   90.00
_cell.angle_beta   90.00
_cell.angle_gamma   90.00
#
_symmetry.space_group_name_H-M   'P 1'
#
loop_
_entity.id
_entity.type
_entity.pdbx_description
1 polymer ?
#
loop_
_entity_poly.entity_id
_entity_poly.type
_entity_poly.pdbx_seq_one_letter_code
_entity_poly.pdbx_strand_id
1 'polypeptide(L)'
;MWYFRKQFYLVWLIIFLIGYPAGLANAQGPTNFANCRLGIGNSTSSLAGYDIEQLNTGLYLDWTTRLTRPAGLPDNVQYYQVIRVHQNKVGGWNSAYVSPPAYTVTPNLTSLVSRIQANPGAVWFIGNEIDRRDWNGGGQDEITPELYASAFHEIRDVIKATDPTAKIGIGSLVEATPLRLKYLDRLWSAYSDQYGYSMGQDIDVWNIHGFILREVKNSWGAEIRPG
;
A
#
# COMPACT_ATOMS: atom_id res chain seq x y z
N MET A 1 -13.35 -5.87 -88.40
CA MET A 1 -14.55 -6.14 -87.59
C MET A 1 -14.05 -6.71 -86.26
N TRP A 2 -14.01 -5.87 -85.22
CA TRP A 2 -13.33 -6.14 -83.95
C TRP A 2 -14.20 -7.00 -83.04
N TYR A 3 -13.70 -8.18 -82.64
CA TYR A 3 -14.35 -9.05 -81.66
C TYR A 3 -13.57 -8.96 -80.33
N PHE A 4 -14.15 -8.32 -79.33
CA PHE A 4 -13.61 -8.28 -77.97
C PHE A 4 -13.84 -9.64 -77.29
N ARG A 5 -12.77 -10.40 -77.03
CA ARG A 5 -12.79 -11.53 -76.09
C ARG A 5 -12.43 -11.00 -74.68
N LYS A 6 -13.38 -11.10 -73.74
CA LYS A 6 -13.10 -10.91 -72.30
C LYS A 6 -12.19 -12.04 -71.84
N GLN A 7 -10.98 -11.71 -71.40
CA GLN A 7 -10.13 -12.64 -70.65
C GLN A 7 -10.54 -12.59 -69.17
N PHE A 8 -10.87 -13.74 -68.60
CA PHE A 8 -11.00 -13.90 -67.15
C PHE A 8 -9.63 -14.32 -66.61
N TYR A 9 -9.06 -13.51 -65.72
CA TYR A 9 -7.86 -13.88 -64.97
C TYR A 9 -8.29 -14.57 -63.67
N LEU A 10 -7.96 -15.85 -63.53
CA LEU A 10 -8.07 -16.57 -62.26
C LEU A 10 -6.82 -16.27 -61.44
N VAL A 11 -6.93 -15.48 -60.38
CA VAL A 11 -5.84 -15.25 -59.43
C VAL A 11 -5.87 -16.38 -58.42
N TRP A 12 -4.90 -17.29 -58.49
CA TRP A 12 -4.64 -18.24 -57.40
C TRP A 12 -3.88 -17.52 -56.29
N LEU A 13 -4.58 -17.24 -55.18
CA LEU A 13 -3.93 -16.79 -53.96
C LEU A 13 -3.31 -18.02 -53.28
N ILE A 14 -2.00 -18.21 -53.42
CA ILE A 14 -1.26 -19.20 -52.62
C ILE A 14 -0.96 -18.56 -51.28
N ILE A 15 -1.73 -18.92 -50.26
CA ILE A 15 -1.43 -18.57 -48.87
C ILE A 15 -0.34 -19.54 -48.40
N PHE A 16 0.90 -19.05 -48.26
CA PHE A 16 1.92 -19.74 -47.49
C PHE A 16 1.56 -19.59 -46.01
N LEU A 17 0.94 -20.62 -45.43
CA LEU A 17 0.91 -20.77 -43.98
C LEU A 17 2.31 -21.17 -43.53
N ILE A 18 3.11 -20.19 -43.15
CA ILE A 18 4.32 -20.43 -42.35
C ILE A 18 3.82 -20.91 -40.99
N GLY A 19 3.76 -22.22 -40.82
CA GLY A 19 3.55 -22.84 -39.52
C GLY A 19 4.74 -22.54 -38.64
N TYR A 20 4.70 -21.43 -37.90
CA TYR A 20 5.48 -21.33 -36.69
C TYR A 20 4.95 -22.43 -35.77
N PRO A 21 5.78 -23.35 -35.27
CA PRO A 21 5.37 -24.13 -34.13
C PRO A 21 5.08 -23.12 -33.03
N ALA A 22 3.80 -22.90 -32.74
CA ALA A 22 3.40 -22.31 -31.48
C ALA A 22 3.83 -23.34 -30.44
N GLY A 23 5.07 -23.21 -29.97
CA GLY A 23 5.45 -23.81 -28.72
C GLY A 23 4.38 -23.39 -27.74
N LEU A 24 3.80 -24.36 -27.03
CA LEU A 24 3.03 -24.06 -25.83
C LEU A 24 3.86 -23.02 -25.07
N ALA A 25 3.26 -21.87 -24.77
CA ALA A 25 3.90 -20.91 -23.90
C ALA A 25 4.19 -21.67 -22.60
N ASN A 26 5.43 -22.12 -22.44
CA ASN A 26 5.87 -22.72 -21.20
C ASN A 26 5.65 -21.63 -20.17
N ALA A 27 4.85 -21.94 -19.15
CA ALA A 27 4.85 -21.11 -17.95
C ALA A 27 6.32 -20.88 -17.60
N GLN A 28 6.71 -19.61 -17.54
CA GLN A 28 8.05 -19.23 -17.19
C GLN A 28 8.35 -19.94 -15.86
N GLY A 29 9.31 -20.88 -15.86
CA GLY A 29 9.70 -21.58 -14.63
C GLY A 29 9.94 -20.53 -13.53
N PRO A 30 9.62 -20.84 -12.27
CA PRO A 30 9.67 -19.86 -11.17
C PRO A 30 10.96 -19.05 -11.29
N THR A 31 10.82 -17.76 -11.54
CA THR A 31 11.98 -16.89 -11.63
C THR A 31 12.70 -16.92 -10.28
N ASN A 32 14.02 -17.06 -10.27
CA ASN A 32 14.83 -16.96 -9.04
C ASN A 32 14.70 -15.61 -8.30
N PHE A 33 13.86 -14.71 -8.81
CA PHE A 33 13.58 -13.42 -8.26
C PHE A 33 12.11 -13.36 -7.85
N ALA A 34 11.89 -13.08 -6.56
CA ALA A 34 10.59 -12.87 -5.96
C ALA A 34 9.88 -11.68 -6.65
N ASN A 35 8.63 -11.81 -7.09
CA ASN A 35 7.98 -10.78 -7.92
C ASN A 35 7.92 -9.40 -7.22
N CYS A 36 8.62 -8.39 -7.77
CA CYS A 36 8.62 -7.01 -7.27
C CYS A 36 7.24 -6.34 -7.16
N ARG A 37 6.21 -6.91 -7.78
CA ARG A 37 4.86 -6.31 -7.91
C ARG A 37 3.76 -7.13 -7.24
N LEU A 38 4.06 -8.35 -6.80
CA LEU A 38 3.10 -9.21 -6.13
C LEU A 38 3.46 -9.36 -4.67
N GLY A 39 2.43 -9.26 -3.83
CA GLY A 39 2.55 -9.25 -2.39
C GLY A 39 1.45 -9.98 -1.68
N ILE A 40 1.71 -10.32 -0.42
CA ILE A 40 0.73 -10.94 0.47
C ILE A 40 0.50 -10.04 1.69
N GLY A 41 -0.75 -9.65 1.92
CA GLY A 41 -1.20 -9.08 3.19
C GLY A 41 -1.96 -10.14 3.98
N ASN A 42 -1.41 -10.59 5.11
CA ASN A 42 -2.08 -11.57 5.97
C ASN A 42 -1.71 -11.31 7.44
N SER A 43 -2.72 -11.29 8.32
CA SER A 43 -2.55 -10.99 9.75
C SER A 43 -1.93 -12.15 10.56
N THR A 44 -1.43 -13.21 9.91
CA THR A 44 -0.81 -14.34 10.61
C THR A 44 0.59 -14.00 11.13
N SER A 45 0.89 -14.45 12.35
CA SER A 45 2.22 -14.34 12.96
C SER A 45 3.24 -15.32 12.39
N SER A 46 2.80 -16.37 11.68
CA SER A 46 3.63 -17.44 11.14
C SER A 46 3.14 -17.89 9.77
N LEU A 47 4.09 -18.16 8.88
CA LEU A 47 3.87 -18.77 7.57
C LEU A 47 4.38 -20.21 7.51
N ALA A 48 4.82 -20.77 8.65
CA ALA A 48 5.24 -22.16 8.72
C ALA A 48 4.11 -23.09 8.25
N GLY A 49 4.44 -23.98 7.31
CA GLY A 49 3.48 -24.91 6.70
C GLY A 49 2.80 -24.41 5.42
N TYR A 50 3.01 -23.15 5.03
CA TYR A 50 2.62 -22.66 3.71
C TYR A 50 3.82 -22.68 2.75
N ASP A 51 3.60 -23.12 1.51
CA ASP A 51 4.58 -22.99 0.44
C ASP A 51 4.48 -21.59 -0.18
N ILE A 52 5.10 -20.61 0.49
CA ILE A 52 5.09 -19.21 0.06
C ILE A 52 5.91 -19.02 -1.23
N GLU A 53 6.93 -19.86 -1.45
CA GLU A 53 7.79 -19.78 -2.63
C GLU A 53 7.00 -20.05 -3.92
N GLN A 54 6.04 -20.99 -3.89
CA GLN A 54 5.15 -21.26 -5.03
C GLN A 54 4.31 -20.05 -5.46
N LEU A 55 4.03 -19.11 -4.54
CA LEU A 55 3.24 -17.91 -4.85
C LEU A 55 4.06 -16.86 -5.62
N ASN A 56 5.39 -17.04 -5.71
CA ASN A 56 6.32 -16.10 -6.35
C ASN A 56 6.09 -14.65 -5.89
N THR A 57 5.80 -14.44 -4.60
CA THR A 57 5.57 -13.11 -4.02
C THR A 57 6.89 -12.44 -3.65
N GLY A 58 7.02 -11.13 -3.86
CA GLY A 58 8.21 -10.36 -3.47
C GLY A 58 8.08 -9.61 -2.16
N LEU A 59 6.86 -9.45 -1.65
CA LEU A 59 6.58 -8.71 -0.43
C LEU A 59 5.56 -9.39 0.48
N TYR A 60 5.66 -9.12 1.76
CA TYR A 60 4.74 -9.56 2.79
C TYR A 60 4.51 -8.45 3.82
N LEU A 61 3.27 -8.32 4.29
CA LEU A 61 2.92 -7.50 5.45
C LEU A 61 1.76 -8.13 6.22
N ASP A 62 1.58 -7.70 7.47
CA ASP A 62 0.53 -8.17 8.38
C ASP A 62 -0.09 -7.05 9.23
N TRP A 63 0.07 -5.80 8.76
CA TRP A 63 -0.38 -4.58 9.42
C TRP A 63 0.22 -4.33 10.81
N THR A 64 1.37 -4.91 11.15
CA THR A 64 2.11 -4.56 12.36
C THR A 64 3.59 -4.32 12.08
N THR A 65 4.30 -3.86 13.11
CA THR A 65 5.75 -3.87 13.10
C THR A 65 6.29 -5.06 13.88
N ARG A 66 7.39 -5.63 13.39
CA ARG A 66 8.04 -6.79 13.98
C ARG A 66 9.51 -6.53 14.26
N LEU A 67 9.95 -7.07 15.38
CA LEU A 67 11.36 -7.12 15.75
C LEU A 67 12.11 -8.13 14.86
N THR A 68 11.49 -9.27 14.60
CA THR A 68 12.00 -10.35 13.75
C THR A 68 11.00 -10.72 12.67
N ARG A 69 11.50 -11.13 11.49
CA ARG A 69 10.66 -11.54 10.36
C ARG A 69 9.72 -12.70 10.75
N PRO A 70 8.53 -12.81 10.14
CA PRO A 70 7.65 -13.95 10.35
C PRO A 70 8.36 -15.29 10.12
N ALA A 71 8.13 -16.25 11.02
CA ALA A 71 8.66 -17.60 10.85
C ALA A 71 8.11 -18.22 9.55
N GLY A 72 9.00 -18.82 8.74
CA GLY A 72 8.65 -19.40 7.44
C GLY A 72 8.50 -18.39 6.30
N LEU A 73 8.77 -17.10 6.51
CA LEU A 73 8.88 -16.14 5.40
C LEU A 73 10.22 -16.37 4.67
N PRO A 74 10.22 -16.69 3.36
CA PRO A 74 11.47 -16.94 2.63
C PRO A 74 12.36 -15.71 2.57
N ASP A 75 13.69 -15.91 2.56
CA ASP A 75 14.65 -14.81 2.69
C ASP A 75 14.55 -13.75 1.60
N ASN A 76 14.17 -14.17 0.39
CA ASN A 76 13.96 -13.32 -0.78
C ASN A 76 12.63 -12.53 -0.78
N VAL A 77 11.76 -12.71 0.22
CA VAL A 77 10.49 -11.96 0.34
C VAL A 77 10.64 -10.82 1.34
N GLN A 78 10.51 -9.57 0.90
CA GLN A 78 10.65 -8.41 1.76
C GLN A 78 9.49 -8.29 2.75
N TYR A 79 9.79 -7.99 4.00
CA TYR A 79 8.77 -7.67 5.01
C TYR A 79 8.58 -6.16 5.11
N TYR A 80 7.36 -5.69 4.90
CA TYR A 80 7.01 -4.28 5.00
C TYR A 80 6.38 -4.03 6.37
N GLN A 81 6.96 -3.09 7.11
CA GLN A 81 6.57 -2.76 8.47
C GLN A 81 5.42 -1.76 8.44
N VAL A 82 4.36 -1.97 9.23
CA VAL A 82 3.24 -1.03 9.33
C VAL A 82 3.13 -0.50 10.75
N ILE A 83 3.41 0.78 10.93
CA ILE A 83 3.23 1.50 12.19
C ILE A 83 1.78 1.96 12.25
N ARG A 84 1.03 1.58 13.28
CA ARG A 84 -0.35 2.07 13.45
C ARG A 84 -0.33 3.44 14.12
N VAL A 85 -1.17 4.36 13.66
CA VAL A 85 -1.35 5.67 14.28
C VAL A 85 -2.83 5.93 14.47
N HIS A 86 -3.27 6.46 15.61
CA HIS A 86 -4.70 6.66 15.82
C HIS A 86 -4.99 7.97 16.52
N GLN A 87 -5.90 8.79 15.98
CA GLN A 87 -6.29 10.02 16.67
C GLN A 87 -7.10 9.73 17.92
N ASN A 88 -6.74 10.37 19.02
CA ASN A 88 -7.37 10.15 20.31
C ASN A 88 -8.79 10.76 20.31
N LYS A 89 -9.73 10.02 20.89
CA LYS A 89 -11.13 10.42 21.09
C LYS A 89 -11.46 10.47 22.57
N VAL A 90 -12.46 11.26 22.95
CA VAL A 90 -12.92 11.38 24.35
C VAL A 90 -13.64 10.13 24.86
N GLY A 91 -13.93 9.17 23.99
CA GLY A 91 -14.69 7.97 24.29
C GLY A 91 -14.50 6.90 23.22
N GLY A 92 -15.58 6.20 22.88
CA GLY A 92 -15.55 5.12 21.89
C GLY A 92 -15.40 5.58 20.44
N TRP A 93 -15.54 4.63 19.51
CA TRP A 93 -15.33 4.84 18.07
C TRP A 93 -16.13 6.02 17.47
N ASN A 94 -17.33 6.32 17.97
CA ASN A 94 -18.18 7.41 17.47
C ASN A 94 -18.05 8.72 18.29
N SER A 95 -17.05 8.82 19.17
CA SER A 95 -16.88 10.00 20.02
C SER A 95 -16.09 11.11 19.30
N ALA A 96 -16.23 12.33 19.81
CA ALA A 96 -15.44 13.46 19.33
C ALA A 96 -13.95 13.24 19.59
N TYR A 97 -13.10 13.85 18.76
CA TYR A 97 -11.66 13.92 19.01
C TYR A 97 -11.38 14.70 20.29
N VAL A 98 -10.29 14.33 20.96
CA VAL A 98 -9.79 15.10 22.12
C VAL A 98 -9.34 16.50 21.68
N SER A 99 -9.42 17.45 22.61
CA SER A 99 -8.90 18.81 22.44
C SER A 99 -7.98 19.14 23.62
N PRO A 100 -6.70 19.46 23.40
CA PRO A 100 -6.04 19.62 22.09
C PRO A 100 -5.90 18.30 21.31
N PRO A 101 -5.79 18.33 19.96
CA PRO A 101 -5.60 17.13 19.15
C PRO A 101 -4.36 16.34 19.59
N ALA A 102 -4.51 15.02 19.68
CA ALA A 102 -3.45 14.11 20.05
C ALA A 102 -3.65 12.76 19.34
N TYR A 103 -2.58 12.00 19.16
CA TYR A 103 -2.62 10.68 18.55
C TYR A 103 -1.87 9.65 19.42
N THR A 104 -2.12 8.38 19.16
CA THR A 104 -1.37 7.24 19.69
C THR A 104 -0.63 6.56 18.56
N VAL A 105 0.53 5.97 18.86
CA VAL A 105 1.33 5.19 17.93
C VAL A 105 1.54 3.79 18.49
N THR A 106 1.37 2.78 17.65
CA THR A 106 1.58 1.38 18.02
C THR A 106 2.64 0.74 17.09
N PRO A 107 3.74 0.24 17.65
CA PRO A 107 4.13 0.29 19.07
C PRO A 107 4.51 1.72 19.49
N ASN A 108 4.67 1.96 20.80
CA ASN A 108 5.20 3.24 21.27
C ASN A 108 6.60 3.54 20.69
N LEU A 109 7.00 4.81 20.63
CA LEU A 109 8.24 5.24 19.97
C LEU A 109 9.49 4.51 20.49
N THR A 110 9.60 4.26 21.80
CA THR A 110 10.73 3.51 22.38
C THR A 110 10.82 2.09 21.83
N SER A 111 9.69 1.39 21.75
CA SER A 111 9.61 0.03 21.20
C SER A 111 9.74 0.03 19.67
N LEU A 112 9.41 1.14 19.02
CA LEU A 112 9.61 1.31 17.58
C LEU A 112 11.11 1.41 17.24
N VAL A 113 11.89 2.17 18.01
CA VAL A 113 13.35 2.32 17.81
C VAL A 113 14.06 0.98 17.79
N SER A 114 13.75 0.07 18.73
CA SER A 114 14.38 -1.25 18.75
C SER A 114 14.02 -2.10 17.52
N ARG A 115 12.79 -1.96 16.99
CA ARG A 115 12.37 -2.64 15.75
C ARG A 115 13.06 -2.07 14.52
N ILE A 116 13.27 -0.75 14.47
CA ILE A 116 14.02 -0.10 13.38
C ILE A 116 15.48 -0.58 13.37
N GLN A 117 16.15 -0.58 14.53
CA GLN A 117 17.53 -1.06 14.66
C GLN A 117 17.70 -2.52 14.22
N ALA A 118 16.71 -3.37 14.48
CA ALA A 118 16.73 -4.77 14.09
C ALA A 118 16.45 -5.02 12.61
N ASN A 119 15.93 -4.01 11.87
CA ASN A 119 15.51 -4.15 10.47
C ASN A 119 16.06 -2.99 9.62
N PRO A 120 17.39 -2.87 9.48
CA PRO A 120 18.01 -1.80 8.70
C PRO A 120 17.61 -1.87 7.22
N GLY A 121 17.36 -0.71 6.61
CA GLY A 121 16.95 -0.56 5.21
C GLY A 121 15.51 -0.99 4.92
N ALA A 122 14.71 -1.35 5.94
CA ALA A 122 13.34 -1.79 5.74
C ALA A 122 12.41 -0.66 5.25
N VAL A 123 11.27 -1.07 4.68
CA VAL A 123 10.18 -0.16 4.33
C VAL A 123 9.21 -0.05 5.51
N TRP A 124 8.89 1.19 5.90
CA TRP A 124 7.99 1.51 7.00
C TRP A 124 6.82 2.34 6.50
N PHE A 125 5.63 1.75 6.48
CA PHE A 125 4.39 2.47 6.30
C PHE A 125 3.96 3.10 7.61
N ILE A 126 3.74 4.41 7.60
CA ILE A 126 3.22 5.15 8.76
C ILE A 126 1.71 5.22 8.64
N GLY A 127 1.04 4.14 9.01
CA GLY A 127 -0.40 4.02 9.08
C GLY A 127 -1.03 3.06 8.07
N ASN A 128 -2.35 2.90 8.14
CA ASN A 128 -3.21 2.10 7.27
C ASN A 128 -4.64 2.59 7.36
N GLU A 129 -5.24 2.88 6.20
CA GLU A 129 -6.57 3.49 6.06
C GLU A 129 -6.72 4.69 7.00
N ILE A 130 -5.73 5.59 6.97
CA ILE A 130 -5.64 6.79 7.83
C ILE A 130 -6.85 7.73 7.67
N ASP A 131 -7.48 7.66 6.50
CA ASP A 131 -8.62 8.47 6.11
C ASP A 131 -9.96 7.79 6.42
N ARG A 132 -9.97 6.55 6.94
CA ARG A 132 -11.19 5.82 7.26
C ARG A 132 -11.61 6.05 8.70
N ARG A 133 -12.91 6.32 8.90
CA ARG A 133 -13.50 6.31 10.24
C ARG A 133 -13.71 4.90 10.77
N ASP A 134 -13.50 4.77 12.07
CA ASP A 134 -13.83 3.59 12.85
C ASP A 134 -15.33 3.30 12.85
N TRP A 135 -15.64 2.07 13.21
CA TRP A 135 -17.01 1.57 13.34
C TRP A 135 -17.13 0.67 14.55
N ASN A 136 -18.36 0.27 14.87
CA ASN A 136 -18.58 -0.65 15.99
C ASN A 136 -17.95 -2.03 15.72
N GLY A 137 -17.01 -2.45 16.58
CA GLY A 137 -16.36 -3.76 16.49
C GLY A 137 -15.19 -3.83 15.51
N GLY A 138 -14.73 -2.69 14.96
CA GLY A 138 -13.50 -2.62 14.20
C GLY A 138 -12.88 -1.23 14.27
N GLY A 139 -11.85 -1.00 13.47
CA GLY A 139 -11.16 0.28 13.44
C GLY A 139 -10.04 0.28 12.43
N GLN A 140 -9.68 1.48 11.98
CA GLN A 140 -8.45 1.72 11.24
C GLN A 140 -7.62 2.74 12.01
N ASP A 141 -6.86 3.58 11.31
CA ASP A 141 -6.05 4.59 11.96
C ASP A 141 -6.77 5.91 12.20
N GLU A 142 -7.96 6.12 11.59
CA GLU A 142 -8.80 7.30 11.74
C GLU A 142 -8.11 8.55 12.32
N ILE A 143 -7.53 9.36 11.45
CA ILE A 143 -6.80 10.56 11.86
C ILE A 143 -7.09 11.71 10.89
N THR A 144 -7.25 12.93 11.39
CA THR A 144 -7.47 14.09 10.52
C THR A 144 -6.20 14.42 9.72
N PRO A 145 -6.32 14.99 8.50
CA PRO A 145 -5.17 15.30 7.65
C PRO A 145 -4.09 16.12 8.36
N GLU A 146 -4.51 17.14 9.12
CA GLU A 146 -3.59 18.08 9.76
C GLU A 146 -2.80 17.44 10.91
N LEU A 147 -3.43 16.53 11.66
CA LEU A 147 -2.76 15.81 12.75
C LEU A 147 -1.89 14.68 12.19
N TYR A 148 -2.33 14.04 11.11
CA TYR A 148 -1.52 13.04 10.43
C TYR A 148 -0.25 13.64 9.82
N ALA A 149 -0.30 14.89 9.32
CA ALA A 149 0.90 15.60 8.89
C ALA A 149 1.97 15.63 9.99
N SER A 150 1.55 15.96 11.22
CA SER A 150 2.44 16.01 12.39
C SER A 150 2.91 14.62 12.81
N ALA A 151 2.00 13.67 12.94
CA ALA A 151 2.34 12.28 13.28
C ALA A 151 3.32 11.66 12.27
N PHE A 152 3.09 11.89 10.98
CA PHE A 152 3.98 11.41 9.91
C PHE A 152 5.37 12.00 10.05
N HIS A 153 5.51 13.32 10.19
CA HIS A 153 6.82 13.97 10.34
C HIS A 153 7.57 13.46 11.56
N GLU A 154 6.92 13.42 12.73
CA GLU A 154 7.53 12.99 13.99
C GLU A 154 8.02 11.53 13.91
N ILE A 155 7.19 10.62 13.39
CA ILE A 155 7.54 9.20 13.27
C ILE A 155 8.63 9.00 12.20
N ARG A 156 8.55 9.71 11.07
CA ARG A 156 9.56 9.69 10.01
C ARG A 156 10.92 10.09 10.57
N ASP A 157 10.98 11.15 11.36
CA ASP A 157 12.22 11.64 11.96
C ASP A 157 12.83 10.61 12.92
N VAL A 158 12.00 9.96 13.74
CA VAL A 158 12.46 8.84 14.60
C VAL A 158 13.05 7.71 13.76
N ILE A 159 12.40 7.35 12.64
CA ILE A 159 12.91 6.31 11.74
C ILE A 159 14.24 6.73 11.13
N LYS A 160 14.32 7.91 10.51
CA LYS A 160 15.53 8.37 9.82
C LYS A 160 16.70 8.66 10.77
N ALA A 161 16.42 9.10 12.00
CA ALA A 161 17.45 9.26 13.02
C ALA A 161 18.02 7.92 13.50
N THR A 162 17.19 6.87 13.49
CA THR A 162 17.61 5.52 13.92
C THR A 162 18.26 4.74 12.78
N ASP A 163 17.71 4.84 11.57
CA ASP A 163 18.20 4.22 10.34
C ASP A 163 18.00 5.15 9.14
N PRO A 164 19.06 5.88 8.72
CA PRO A 164 19.01 6.75 7.54
C PRO A 164 18.71 6.02 6.22
N THR A 165 18.92 4.70 6.17
CA THR A 165 18.72 3.88 4.96
C THR A 165 17.30 3.38 4.81
N ALA A 166 16.48 3.43 5.87
CA ALA A 166 15.09 3.04 5.87
C ALA A 166 14.28 3.77 4.79
N LYS A 167 13.27 3.10 4.24
CA LYS A 167 12.33 3.66 3.28
C LYS A 167 11.01 4.00 3.95
N ILE A 168 10.47 5.17 3.66
CA ILE A 168 9.26 5.68 4.32
C ILE A 168 8.11 5.64 3.34
N GLY A 169 7.02 5.02 3.76
CA GLY A 169 5.77 5.04 3.01
C GLY A 169 4.66 5.73 3.80
N ILE A 170 3.78 6.39 3.06
CA ILE A 170 2.55 6.93 3.63
C ILE A 170 1.64 5.79 4.10
N GLY A 171 0.81 6.06 5.10
CA GLY A 171 -0.29 5.18 5.48
C GLY A 171 -1.28 5.08 4.32
N SER A 172 -1.79 3.87 4.08
CA SER A 172 -2.70 3.66 2.95
C SER A 172 -3.94 4.52 3.08
N LEU A 173 -4.42 5.05 1.95
CA LEU A 173 -5.82 5.45 1.82
C LEU A 173 -6.69 4.23 1.55
N VAL A 174 -7.94 4.28 1.99
CA VAL A 174 -8.90 3.18 1.73
C VAL A 174 -9.29 3.05 0.24
N GLU A 175 -9.38 4.16 -0.49
CA GLU A 175 -9.68 4.20 -1.93
C GLU A 175 -9.35 5.57 -2.55
N ALA A 176 -9.29 5.65 -3.88
CA ALA A 176 -8.90 6.86 -4.63
C ALA A 176 -10.11 7.69 -5.10
N THR A 177 -11.12 7.90 -4.26
CA THR A 177 -12.29 8.74 -4.61
C THR A 177 -11.95 10.23 -4.52
N PRO A 178 -12.74 11.12 -5.15
CA PRO A 178 -12.57 12.57 -4.98
C PRO A 178 -12.60 13.03 -3.51
N LEU A 179 -13.39 12.36 -2.66
CA LEU A 179 -13.45 12.69 -1.23
C LEU A 179 -12.13 12.37 -0.53
N ARG A 180 -11.50 11.22 -0.86
CA ARG A 180 -10.22 10.79 -0.27
C ARG A 180 -9.04 11.56 -0.84
N LEU A 181 -9.09 11.95 -2.11
CA LEU A 181 -8.10 12.87 -2.67
C LEU A 181 -8.15 14.24 -1.98
N LYS A 182 -9.34 14.72 -1.59
CA LYS A 182 -9.46 15.92 -0.75
C LYS A 182 -8.86 15.75 0.66
N TYR A 183 -8.78 14.52 1.20
CA TYR A 183 -8.00 14.24 2.41
C TYR A 183 -6.51 14.50 2.16
N LEU A 184 -5.99 13.93 1.06
CA LEU A 184 -4.58 14.09 0.69
C LEU A 184 -4.22 15.55 0.41
N ASP A 185 -5.08 16.30 -0.29
CA ASP A 185 -4.82 17.72 -0.56
C ASP A 185 -4.61 18.50 0.74
N ARG A 186 -5.47 18.26 1.73
CA ARG A 186 -5.36 18.90 3.05
C ARG A 186 -4.14 18.46 3.82
N LEU A 187 -3.82 17.18 3.79
CA LEU A 187 -2.60 16.64 4.39
C LEU A 187 -1.38 17.31 3.78
N TRP A 188 -1.32 17.38 2.45
CA TRP A 188 -0.21 17.98 1.72
C TRP A 188 -0.03 19.47 2.04
N SER A 189 -1.13 20.23 2.06
CA SER A 189 -1.11 21.64 2.48
C SER A 189 -0.66 21.78 3.94
N ALA A 190 -1.26 21.04 4.86
CA ALA A 190 -0.93 21.10 6.28
C ALA A 190 0.55 20.77 6.53
N TYR A 191 1.08 19.75 5.86
CA TYR A 191 2.50 19.40 5.97
C TYR A 191 3.41 20.55 5.49
N SER A 192 3.09 21.11 4.33
CA SER A 192 3.87 22.22 3.76
C SER A 192 3.82 23.47 4.65
N ASP A 193 2.65 23.77 5.21
CA ASP A 193 2.45 24.91 6.11
C ASP A 193 3.17 24.71 7.46
N GLN A 194 3.20 23.48 7.99
CA GLN A 194 3.84 23.14 9.26
C GLN A 194 5.37 23.09 9.16
N TYR A 195 5.91 22.57 8.05
CA TYR A 195 7.33 22.21 7.95
C TYR A 195 8.11 22.98 6.88
N GLY A 196 7.42 23.75 6.03
CA GLY A 196 8.04 24.62 5.03
C GLY A 196 8.50 23.93 3.74
N TYR A 197 8.17 22.65 3.55
CA TYR A 197 8.46 21.90 2.32
C TYR A 197 7.40 20.81 2.08
N SER A 198 7.38 20.28 0.85
CA SER A 198 6.39 19.30 0.44
C SER A 198 6.59 17.95 1.10
N MET A 199 5.50 17.35 1.60
CA MET A 199 5.47 15.98 2.15
C MET A 199 6.03 14.93 1.18
N GLY A 200 5.89 15.15 -0.14
CA GLY A 200 6.42 14.23 -1.15
C GLY A 200 7.95 14.09 -1.12
N GLN A 201 8.68 15.02 -0.47
CA GLN A 201 10.12 14.90 -0.26
C GLN A 201 10.49 13.84 0.80
N ASP A 202 9.53 13.45 1.65
CA ASP A 202 9.71 12.52 2.76
C ASP A 202 9.05 11.16 2.54
N ILE A 203 8.41 10.98 1.39
CA ILE A 203 7.76 9.73 1.01
C ILE A 203 8.60 9.05 -0.07
N ASP A 204 9.16 7.88 0.27
CA ASP A 204 9.78 6.96 -0.69
C ASP A 204 8.72 6.10 -1.41
N VAL A 205 7.61 5.76 -0.72
CA VAL A 205 6.59 4.83 -1.23
C VAL A 205 5.16 5.37 -1.02
N TRP A 206 4.42 5.51 -2.11
CA TRP A 206 2.99 5.80 -2.07
C TRP A 206 2.19 4.50 -1.86
N ASN A 207 1.27 4.54 -0.91
CA ASN A 207 0.45 3.39 -0.54
C ASN A 207 -1.03 3.74 -0.62
N ILE A 208 -1.81 2.92 -1.30
CA ILE A 208 -3.25 3.10 -1.49
C ILE A 208 -3.91 1.74 -1.64
N HIS A 209 -5.03 1.56 -0.96
CA HIS A 209 -5.93 0.44 -1.23
C HIS A 209 -6.82 0.77 -2.43
N GLY A 210 -7.14 -0.25 -3.23
CA GLY A 210 -7.97 -0.14 -4.43
C GLY A 210 -9.40 -0.63 -4.21
N PHE A 211 -9.98 -0.43 -3.03
CA PHE A 211 -11.35 -0.86 -2.78
C PHE A 211 -12.36 0.01 -3.54
N ILE A 212 -13.58 -0.51 -3.71
CA ILE A 212 -14.75 0.22 -4.22
C ILE A 212 -15.80 0.16 -3.11
N LEU A 213 -15.72 1.08 -2.14
CA LEU A 213 -16.62 1.10 -1.00
C LEU A 213 -17.57 2.30 -1.09
N ARG A 214 -18.61 2.27 -0.26
CA ARG A 214 -19.56 3.37 -0.17
C ARG A 214 -19.04 4.43 0.78
N GLU A 215 -19.15 5.68 0.36
CA GLU A 215 -18.86 6.87 1.18
C GLU A 215 -20.17 7.50 1.65
N VAL A 216 -20.83 6.87 2.64
CA VAL A 216 -22.14 7.29 3.13
C VAL A 216 -22.14 7.34 4.64
N LYS A 217 -22.45 8.53 5.19
CA LYS A 217 -22.49 8.81 6.63
C LYS A 217 -23.30 7.75 7.40
N ASN A 218 -22.71 7.14 8.42
CA ASN A 218 -23.33 6.17 9.32
C ASN A 218 -23.92 4.94 8.59
N SER A 219 -23.25 4.50 7.52
CA SER A 219 -23.62 3.31 6.76
C SER A 219 -22.44 2.36 6.60
N TRP A 220 -22.67 1.21 5.96
CA TRP A 220 -21.59 0.29 5.60
C TRP A 220 -20.73 0.90 4.47
N GLY A 221 -19.44 0.59 4.47
CA GLY A 221 -18.47 1.10 3.49
C GLY A 221 -17.29 1.80 4.18
N ALA A 222 -16.73 2.81 3.52
CA ALA A 222 -15.56 3.56 3.96
C ALA A 222 -15.88 4.76 4.87
N GLU A 223 -17.17 5.06 5.07
CA GLU A 223 -17.65 6.26 5.77
C GLU A 223 -17.32 7.58 5.04
N ILE A 224 -17.70 8.72 5.61
CA ILE A 224 -17.11 10.03 5.30
C ILE A 224 -15.84 10.18 6.13
N ARG A 225 -14.74 10.52 5.44
CA ARG A 225 -13.41 10.68 6.05
C ARG A 225 -13.38 11.60 7.29
N PRO A 226 -12.40 11.43 8.19
CA PRO A 226 -12.06 12.39 9.23
C PRO A 226 -11.78 13.79 8.68
N GLY A 227 -12.32 14.79 9.40
CA GLY A 227 -12.19 16.22 9.11
C GLY A 227 -12.88 16.66 7.84
#